data_AF-A0A9Q8QJA8-F1
#
_entry.id   AF-A0A9Q8QJA8-F1
#
_cell.length_a   1.000
_cell.length_b   1.000
_cell.length_c   1.000
_cell.angle_alpha   90.00
_cell.angle_beta   90.00
_cell.angle_gamma   90.00
#
_symmetry.space_group_name_H-M   'P 1'
#
loop_
_entity.id
_entity.type
_entity.pdbx_description
1 polymer ?
#
loop_
_entity_poly.entity_id
_entity_poly.type
_entity_poly.pdbx_seq_one_letter_code
_entity_poly.pdbx_strand_id
1 'polypeptide(L)'
;MIKPQKNPWSWHELSNIVWIEQPVTVGYSKGNATAKNEDDVASQFLGFWKNFIETFGMQGWKVYVVAESYGGYYGPYISSHMINANDTQHYNLGGLMIYDGIMFDGQVQSNVIVEAFVEQNYNLMPFDDRHMAHIHNVSQKCGFKDYHKKYLVYPPVGPAPRYPPGVKPFPNGTYENIDGCGDLFDYVYTEMKTTNPCFNIYNIADHCPNGYDPLGEKKPYFDRDDVKKAINAPLDVKWSQCVDGVFNTTDGDESAPPDKYELPNVIDHTHNVILAQGNLDLILPLNGVLLGIQNMTWGGKLGFQTRPQDPFYVPLYRQRPSSDYYGKALPAGAGVLGTAHHERGLTLVASQLAGHEGPEYVPAAAFRHLEKLLGRVHSLSDTDPFTLPQLRNITQLEKPLGKGTVPIPCFGKGC
;
A
#
# COMPACT_ATOMS: atom_id res chain seq x y z
N MET A 1 8.49 -31.57 9.47
CA MET A 1 7.24 -30.90 9.11
C MET A 1 7.36 -29.43 9.44
N ILE A 2 7.07 -28.56 8.47
CA ILE A 2 6.99 -27.11 8.70
C ILE A 2 5.73 -26.85 9.54
N LYS A 3 5.87 -26.06 10.61
CA LYS A 3 4.78 -25.76 11.53
C LYS A 3 4.60 -24.24 11.64
N PRO A 4 3.37 -23.74 11.86
CA PRO A 4 3.15 -22.33 12.13
C PRO A 4 4.01 -21.85 13.30
N GLN A 5 4.54 -20.64 13.19
CA GLN A 5 5.27 -19.97 14.26
C GLN A 5 4.52 -18.70 14.67
N LYS A 6 4.51 -18.40 15.97
CA LYS A 6 3.88 -17.18 16.46
C LYS A 6 4.66 -15.97 15.94
N ASN A 7 3.98 -15.08 15.22
CA ASN A 7 4.51 -13.75 14.90
C ASN A 7 4.35 -12.84 16.15
N PRO A 8 5.44 -12.37 16.76
CA PRO A 8 5.36 -11.44 17.90
C PRO A 8 4.70 -10.11 17.51
N TRP A 9 4.88 -9.64 16.27
CA TRP A 9 4.38 -8.36 15.76
C TRP A 9 2.98 -8.46 15.15
N SER A 10 2.23 -9.52 15.46
CA SER A 10 0.92 -9.70 14.85
C SER A 10 -0.08 -8.66 15.35
N TRP A 11 -0.85 -8.09 14.43
CA TRP A 11 -1.79 -7.01 14.70
C TRP A 11 -2.92 -7.37 15.66
N HIS A 12 -3.20 -8.67 15.86
CA HIS A 12 -4.19 -9.12 16.84
C HIS A 12 -3.82 -8.77 18.30
N GLU A 13 -2.56 -8.44 18.55
CA GLU A 13 -2.09 -7.96 19.85
C GLU A 13 -2.59 -6.52 20.15
N LEU A 14 -3.10 -5.78 19.14
CA LEU A 14 -3.64 -4.42 19.30
C LEU A 14 -5.16 -4.31 19.07
N SER A 15 -5.75 -5.20 18.29
CA SER A 15 -7.18 -5.18 17.93
C SER A 15 -7.67 -6.57 17.53
N ASN A 16 -8.98 -6.76 17.42
CA ASN A 16 -9.52 -7.92 16.72
C ASN A 16 -9.30 -7.74 15.20
N ILE A 17 -8.83 -8.78 14.52
CA ILE A 17 -8.52 -8.76 13.08
C ILE A 17 -9.41 -9.77 12.37
N VAL A 18 -10.04 -9.34 11.27
CA VAL A 18 -10.85 -10.20 10.39
C VAL A 18 -10.18 -10.20 9.02
N TRP A 19 -9.79 -11.38 8.55
CA TRP A 19 -9.25 -11.59 7.21
C TRP A 19 -10.37 -12.11 6.32
N ILE A 20 -10.64 -11.41 5.21
CA ILE A 20 -11.78 -11.67 4.33
C ILE A 20 -11.24 -12.01 2.94
N GLU A 21 -11.52 -13.22 2.47
CA GLU A 21 -11.26 -13.60 1.07
C GLU A 21 -12.39 -13.06 0.20
N GLN A 22 -12.07 -12.11 -0.67
CA GLN A 22 -13.02 -11.41 -1.53
C GLN A 22 -12.30 -10.99 -2.82
N PRO A 23 -13.01 -10.76 -3.95
CA PRO A 23 -14.45 -10.94 -4.17
C PRO A 23 -14.91 -12.41 -4.19
N VAL A 24 -16.17 -12.65 -4.54
CA VAL A 24 -16.68 -14.01 -4.82
C VAL A 24 -15.74 -14.71 -5.81
N THR A 25 -15.47 -16.01 -5.60
CA THR A 25 -14.50 -16.87 -6.30
C THR A 25 -13.05 -16.86 -5.78
N VAL A 26 -12.68 -15.89 -4.93
CA VAL A 26 -11.33 -15.82 -4.34
C VAL A 26 -11.21 -16.78 -3.15
N GLY A 27 -10.14 -17.58 -3.12
CA GLY A 27 -9.85 -18.51 -2.03
C GLY A 27 -10.97 -19.51 -1.79
N TYR A 28 -11.64 -19.41 -0.64
CA TYR A 28 -12.79 -20.23 -0.25
C TYR A 28 -14.15 -19.57 -0.49
N SER A 29 -14.19 -18.34 -1.00
CA SER A 29 -15.44 -17.62 -1.26
C SER A 29 -16.19 -18.21 -2.45
N LYS A 30 -17.34 -18.83 -2.18
CA LYS A 30 -18.16 -19.54 -3.19
C LYS A 30 -19.21 -18.63 -3.82
N GLY A 31 -19.49 -18.87 -5.10
CA GLY A 31 -20.55 -18.22 -5.86
C GLY A 31 -20.14 -18.01 -7.30
N ASN A 32 -20.96 -17.27 -8.05
CA ASN A 32 -20.62 -16.84 -9.40
C ASN A 32 -20.04 -15.42 -9.32
N ALA A 33 -18.96 -15.16 -10.05
CA ALA A 33 -18.45 -13.81 -10.24
C ALA A 33 -19.52 -12.97 -10.97
N THR A 34 -20.04 -11.95 -10.31
CA THR A 34 -21.07 -11.06 -10.85
C THR A 34 -20.67 -9.59 -10.84
N ALA A 35 -19.68 -9.22 -10.03
CA ALA A 35 -19.19 -7.85 -9.93
C ALA A 35 -18.51 -7.42 -11.21
N LYS A 36 -18.79 -6.20 -11.67
CA LYS A 36 -18.15 -5.61 -12.86
C LYS A 36 -17.17 -4.49 -12.51
N ASN A 37 -17.32 -3.95 -11.32
CA ASN A 37 -16.56 -2.83 -10.80
C ASN A 37 -16.54 -2.89 -9.26
N GLU A 38 -15.85 -1.94 -8.66
CA GLU A 38 -15.67 -1.82 -7.22
C GLU A 38 -16.93 -1.40 -6.48
N ASP A 39 -17.90 -0.74 -7.14
CA ASP A 39 -19.21 -0.45 -6.53
C ASP A 39 -19.99 -1.75 -6.28
N ASP A 40 -19.94 -2.70 -7.22
CA ASP A 40 -20.53 -4.03 -7.05
C ASP A 40 -19.81 -4.81 -5.94
N VAL A 41 -18.47 -4.78 -5.92
CA VAL A 41 -17.66 -5.44 -4.88
C VAL A 41 -17.98 -4.86 -3.51
N ALA A 42 -17.99 -3.53 -3.37
CA ALA A 42 -18.32 -2.86 -2.12
C ALA A 42 -19.74 -3.20 -1.66
N SER A 43 -20.72 -3.22 -2.57
CA SER A 43 -22.11 -3.60 -2.25
C SER A 43 -22.20 -5.03 -1.71
N GLN A 44 -21.49 -5.98 -2.33
CA GLN A 44 -21.42 -7.38 -1.87
C GLN A 44 -20.71 -7.48 -0.52
N PHE A 45 -19.62 -6.74 -0.34
CA PHE A 45 -18.86 -6.68 0.91
C PHE A 45 -19.73 -6.16 2.06
N LEU A 46 -20.48 -5.07 1.86
CA LEU A 46 -21.39 -4.52 2.87
C LEU A 46 -22.45 -5.55 3.29
N GLY A 47 -23.01 -6.29 2.33
CA GLY A 47 -23.95 -7.38 2.61
C GLY A 47 -23.36 -8.47 3.50
N PHE A 48 -22.13 -8.93 3.19
CA PHE A 48 -21.40 -9.87 4.04
C PHE A 48 -21.11 -9.27 5.43
N TRP A 49 -20.57 -8.06 5.46
CA TRP A 49 -20.13 -7.40 6.70
C TRP A 49 -21.28 -7.16 7.67
N LYS A 50 -22.46 -6.77 7.16
CA LYS A 50 -23.67 -6.65 7.97
C LYS A 50 -24.03 -7.98 8.64
N ASN A 51 -24.06 -9.07 7.87
CA ASN A 51 -24.34 -10.40 8.41
C ASN A 51 -23.30 -10.81 9.46
N PHE A 52 -22.03 -10.48 9.23
CA PHE A 52 -20.94 -10.73 10.18
C PHE A 52 -21.17 -9.98 11.49
N ILE A 53 -21.43 -8.66 11.43
CA ILE A 53 -21.72 -7.83 12.60
C ILE A 53 -22.94 -8.34 13.37
N GLU A 54 -24.01 -8.73 12.68
CA GLU A 54 -25.21 -9.28 13.31
C GLU A 54 -24.95 -10.63 13.98
N THR A 55 -24.22 -11.53 13.30
CA THR A 55 -23.90 -12.88 13.78
C THR A 55 -23.08 -12.84 15.06
N PHE A 56 -22.13 -11.91 15.16
CA PHE A 56 -21.23 -11.79 16.31
C PHE A 56 -21.65 -10.73 17.34
N GLY A 57 -22.80 -10.07 17.15
CA GLY A 57 -23.32 -9.06 18.09
C GLY A 57 -22.40 -7.85 18.24
N MET A 58 -21.79 -7.41 17.15
CA MET A 58 -20.76 -6.36 17.13
C MET A 58 -21.30 -4.98 16.74
N GLN A 59 -22.61 -4.76 16.86
CA GLN A 59 -23.22 -3.51 16.44
C GLN A 59 -22.59 -2.30 17.15
N GLY A 60 -22.30 -1.24 16.39
CA GLY A 60 -21.69 0.00 16.89
C GLY A 60 -20.18 -0.06 17.09
N TRP A 61 -19.54 -1.22 16.90
CA TRP A 61 -18.08 -1.34 17.01
C TRP A 61 -17.40 -0.50 15.93
N LYS A 62 -16.33 0.21 16.31
CA LYS A 62 -15.48 0.89 15.33
C LYS A 62 -14.78 -0.13 14.45
N VAL A 63 -14.87 0.08 13.14
CA VAL A 63 -14.26 -0.75 12.11
C VAL A 63 -13.15 0.04 11.44
N TYR A 64 -12.01 -0.61 11.20
CA TYR A 64 -10.91 -0.03 10.44
C TYR A 64 -10.65 -0.94 9.25
N VAL A 65 -10.59 -0.35 8.06
CA VAL A 65 -10.28 -1.10 6.84
C VAL A 65 -8.78 -1.01 6.60
N VAL A 66 -8.14 -2.15 6.38
CA VAL A 66 -6.73 -2.21 5.98
C VAL A 66 -6.62 -3.03 4.71
N ALA A 67 -5.91 -2.51 3.72
CA ALA A 67 -5.79 -3.09 2.40
C ALA A 67 -4.36 -2.93 1.86
N GLU A 68 -4.02 -3.66 0.81
CA GLU A 68 -2.69 -3.64 0.19
C GLU A 68 -2.81 -3.83 -1.33
N SER A 69 -1.91 -3.26 -2.12
CA SER A 69 -1.82 -3.50 -3.56
C SER A 69 -3.10 -3.06 -4.31
N TYR A 70 -3.79 -3.97 -5.02
CA TYR A 70 -5.12 -3.73 -5.58
C TYR A 70 -6.16 -3.33 -4.52
N GLY A 71 -5.88 -3.64 -3.25
CA GLY A 71 -6.59 -3.09 -2.10
C GLY A 71 -6.63 -1.56 -2.04
N GLY A 72 -5.79 -0.86 -2.82
CA GLY A 72 -5.92 0.57 -3.06
C GLY A 72 -7.20 0.97 -3.81
N TYR A 73 -7.84 0.07 -4.55
CA TYR A 73 -9.22 0.21 -5.07
C TYR A 73 -10.23 -0.29 -4.03
N TYR A 74 -10.10 -1.54 -3.56
CA TYR A 74 -11.05 -2.14 -2.61
C TYR A 74 -11.26 -1.27 -1.35
N GLY A 75 -10.18 -0.82 -0.72
CA GLY A 75 -10.18 -0.11 0.55
C GLY A 75 -11.00 1.18 0.51
N PRO A 76 -10.68 2.14 -0.38
CA PRO A 76 -11.45 3.36 -0.57
C PRO A 76 -12.90 3.10 -0.96
N TYR A 77 -13.18 2.23 -1.93
CA TYR A 77 -14.54 1.95 -2.38
C TYR A 77 -15.39 1.37 -1.25
N ILE A 78 -14.93 0.31 -0.58
CA ILE A 78 -15.62 -0.29 0.57
C ILE A 78 -15.84 0.75 1.68
N SER A 79 -14.80 1.51 2.02
CA SER A 79 -14.86 2.50 3.10
C SER A 79 -15.83 3.64 2.78
N SER A 80 -15.85 4.12 1.53
CA SER A 80 -16.77 5.15 1.06
C SER A 80 -18.21 4.66 1.09
N HIS A 81 -18.47 3.42 0.67
CA HIS A 81 -19.79 2.78 0.76
C HIS A 81 -20.25 2.58 2.22
N MET A 82 -19.35 2.20 3.12
CA MET A 82 -19.63 2.13 4.56
C MET A 82 -20.09 3.49 5.13
N ILE A 83 -19.42 4.58 4.75
CA ILE A 83 -19.80 5.95 5.13
C ILE A 83 -21.16 6.31 4.52
N ASN A 84 -21.33 6.09 3.22
CA ASN A 84 -22.52 6.48 2.47
C ASN A 84 -23.78 5.71 2.89
N ALA A 85 -23.62 4.50 3.43
CA ALA A 85 -24.72 3.73 4.01
C ALA A 85 -25.36 4.42 5.22
N ASN A 86 -24.65 5.35 5.88
CA ASN A 86 -25.12 6.11 7.04
C ASN A 86 -25.71 5.23 8.16
N ASP A 87 -25.09 4.07 8.39
CA ASP A 87 -25.50 3.09 9.38
C ASP A 87 -24.31 2.73 10.28
N THR A 88 -24.16 3.52 11.34
CA THR A 88 -23.10 3.31 12.34
C THR A 88 -23.34 2.10 13.23
N GLN A 89 -24.47 1.40 13.13
CA GLN A 89 -24.62 0.13 13.83
C GLN A 89 -23.86 -0.98 13.11
N HIS A 90 -23.77 -0.94 11.78
CA HIS A 90 -23.09 -1.99 11.01
C HIS A 90 -21.77 -1.55 10.39
N TYR A 91 -21.59 -0.26 10.10
CA TYR A 91 -20.49 0.27 9.29
C TYR A 91 -19.80 1.48 9.94
N ASN A 92 -19.59 1.45 11.26
CA ASN A 92 -18.94 2.54 12.01
C ASN A 92 -17.44 2.67 11.69
N LEU A 93 -17.12 3.22 10.52
CA LEU A 93 -15.77 3.36 10.02
C LEU A 93 -14.96 4.36 10.86
N GLY A 94 -13.83 3.92 11.41
CA GLY A 94 -12.90 4.73 12.19
C GLY A 94 -11.65 5.17 11.43
N GLY A 95 -11.38 4.60 10.26
CA GLY A 95 -10.21 4.95 9.44
C GLY A 95 -9.87 3.89 8.40
N LEU A 96 -8.94 4.25 7.52
CA LEU A 96 -8.45 3.41 6.41
C LEU A 96 -6.92 3.41 6.40
N MET A 97 -6.32 2.24 6.19
CA MET A 97 -4.89 2.12 5.93
C MET A 97 -4.67 1.34 4.64
N ILE A 98 -3.80 1.84 3.78
CA ILE A 98 -3.45 1.20 2.51
C ILE A 98 -1.94 1.05 2.46
N TYR A 99 -1.45 -0.19 2.34
CA TYR A 99 -0.05 -0.47 2.01
C TYR A 99 0.11 -0.53 0.50
N ASP A 100 1.10 0.19 -0.02
CA ASP A 100 1.63 0.00 -1.37
C ASP A 100 0.53 -0.18 -2.43
N GLY A 101 -0.51 0.67 -2.35
CA GLY A 101 -1.76 0.48 -3.07
C GLY A 101 -1.85 1.25 -4.37
N ILE A 102 -2.52 0.67 -5.38
CA ILE A 102 -2.90 1.38 -6.61
C ILE A 102 -4.14 2.21 -6.30
N MET A 103 -4.05 3.53 -6.38
CA MET A 103 -5.13 4.44 -5.95
C MET A 103 -5.37 5.58 -6.94
N PHE A 104 -4.46 5.76 -7.88
CA PHE A 104 -4.45 6.82 -8.87
C PHE A 104 -4.44 6.20 -10.27
N ASP A 105 -4.37 7.04 -11.32
CA ASP A 105 -4.18 6.55 -12.69
C ASP A 105 -2.93 5.65 -12.78
N GLY A 106 -3.11 4.40 -13.23
CA GLY A 106 -2.04 3.40 -13.23
C GLY A 106 -0.87 3.72 -14.18
N GLN A 107 -1.12 4.45 -15.27
CA GLN A 107 -0.03 4.94 -16.12
C GLN A 107 0.81 5.96 -15.35
N VAL A 108 0.17 6.88 -14.63
CA VAL A 108 0.87 7.88 -13.80
C VAL A 108 1.61 7.24 -12.63
N GLN A 109 0.94 6.31 -11.91
CA GLN A 109 1.48 5.75 -10.69
C GLN A 109 2.69 4.82 -10.92
N SER A 110 2.76 4.12 -12.07
CA SER A 110 3.85 3.18 -12.35
C SER A 110 4.68 3.58 -13.58
N ASN A 111 4.09 3.60 -14.77
CA ASN A 111 4.85 3.75 -16.04
C ASN A 111 5.52 5.12 -16.20
N VAL A 112 4.80 6.21 -15.96
CA VAL A 112 5.31 7.58 -16.09
C VAL A 112 6.44 7.88 -15.10
N ILE A 113 6.49 7.19 -13.96
CA ILE A 113 7.42 7.50 -12.88
C ILE A 113 8.62 6.55 -12.80
N VAL A 114 8.64 5.48 -13.59
CA VAL A 114 9.62 4.38 -13.42
C VAL A 114 11.07 4.84 -13.58
N GLU A 115 11.37 5.79 -14.48
CA GLU A 115 12.71 6.39 -14.58
C GLU A 115 13.16 7.00 -13.24
N ALA A 116 12.29 7.76 -12.58
CA ALA A 116 12.63 8.42 -11.32
C ALA A 116 12.88 7.41 -10.19
N PHE A 117 12.16 6.28 -10.20
CA PHE A 117 12.42 5.20 -9.26
C PHE A 117 13.78 4.53 -9.52
N VAL A 118 14.09 4.25 -10.80
CA VAL A 118 15.40 3.70 -11.21
C VAL A 118 16.54 4.63 -10.80
N GLU A 119 16.43 5.93 -11.08
CA GLU A 119 17.47 6.92 -10.71
C GLU A 119 17.69 6.99 -9.19
N GLN A 120 16.62 6.92 -8.39
CA GLN A 120 16.72 6.95 -6.92
C GLN A 120 17.31 5.68 -6.32
N ASN A 121 17.08 4.54 -6.97
CA ASN A 121 17.49 3.22 -6.51
C ASN A 121 18.61 2.61 -7.36
N TYR A 122 19.39 3.43 -8.06
CA TYR A 122 20.45 3.00 -8.98
C TYR A 122 21.40 1.94 -8.38
N ASN A 123 21.72 2.06 -7.09
CA ASN A 123 22.59 1.11 -6.38
C ASN A 123 22.01 -0.32 -6.28
N LEU A 124 20.68 -0.47 -6.38
CA LEU A 124 19.96 -1.74 -6.35
C LEU A 124 19.42 -2.13 -7.74
N MET A 125 19.50 -1.23 -8.72
CA MET A 125 19.03 -1.41 -10.08
C MET A 125 20.15 -1.11 -11.10
N PRO A 126 21.20 -1.97 -11.16
CA PRO A 126 22.40 -1.68 -11.95
C PRO A 126 22.16 -1.90 -13.45
N PHE A 127 21.61 -0.90 -14.12
CA PHE A 127 21.55 -0.86 -15.58
C PHE A 127 22.88 -0.40 -16.17
N ASP A 128 23.26 -0.98 -17.31
CA ASP A 128 24.36 -0.46 -18.11
C ASP A 128 23.97 0.85 -18.82
N ASP A 129 24.97 1.53 -19.39
CA ASP A 129 24.78 2.83 -20.06
C ASP A 129 23.77 2.75 -21.22
N ARG A 130 23.66 1.59 -21.89
CA ARG A 130 22.74 1.40 -23.01
C ARG A 130 21.29 1.37 -22.52
N HIS A 131 21.01 0.60 -21.49
CA HIS A 131 19.67 0.51 -20.89
C HIS A 131 19.27 1.83 -20.24
N MET A 132 20.18 2.48 -19.51
CA MET A 132 19.93 3.81 -18.95
C MET A 132 19.64 4.86 -20.03
N ALA A 133 20.41 4.88 -21.12
CA ALA A 133 20.15 5.79 -22.23
C ALA A 133 18.79 5.53 -22.88
N HIS A 134 18.37 4.26 -23.01
CA HIS A 134 17.04 3.93 -23.51
C HIS A 134 15.94 4.48 -22.60
N ILE A 135 16.05 4.25 -21.28
CA ILE A 135 15.08 4.72 -20.28
C ILE A 135 14.95 6.26 -20.36
N HIS A 136 16.07 6.98 -20.37
CA HIS A 136 16.07 8.44 -20.49
C HIS A 136 15.45 8.92 -21.81
N ASN A 137 15.76 8.28 -22.92
CA ASN A 137 15.23 8.66 -24.23
C ASN A 137 13.71 8.47 -24.34
N VAL A 138 13.18 7.36 -23.81
CA VAL A 138 11.73 7.11 -23.78
C VAL A 138 11.06 8.15 -22.89
N SER A 139 11.54 8.34 -21.66
CA SER A 139 10.99 9.33 -20.73
C SER A 139 10.98 10.76 -21.32
N GLN A 140 12.07 11.15 -21.99
CA GLN A 140 12.15 12.45 -22.67
C GLN A 140 11.17 12.55 -23.84
N LYS A 141 11.14 11.55 -24.74
CA LYS A 141 10.22 11.50 -25.89
C LYS A 141 8.76 11.60 -25.45
N CYS A 142 8.41 10.89 -24.38
CA CYS A 142 7.04 10.78 -23.89
C CYS A 142 6.64 11.92 -22.93
N GLY A 143 7.59 12.78 -22.54
CA GLY A 143 7.35 13.92 -21.65
C GLY A 143 7.17 13.53 -20.17
N PHE A 144 7.59 12.33 -19.77
CA PHE A 144 7.43 11.82 -18.40
C PHE A 144 8.26 12.65 -17.41
N LYS A 145 9.50 12.95 -17.77
CA LYS A 145 10.42 13.77 -16.96
C LYS A 145 9.88 15.18 -16.70
N ASP A 146 9.35 15.81 -17.73
CA ASP A 146 8.79 17.16 -17.62
C ASP A 146 7.48 17.17 -16.83
N TYR A 147 6.66 16.13 -16.98
CA TYR A 147 5.43 15.96 -16.21
C TYR A 147 5.71 15.85 -14.72
N HIS A 148 6.63 14.96 -14.30
CA HIS A 148 6.96 14.82 -12.88
C HIS A 148 7.53 16.12 -12.29
N LYS A 149 8.41 16.82 -13.03
CA LYS A 149 9.06 18.05 -12.53
C LYS A 149 8.05 19.17 -12.32
N LYS A 150 6.99 19.19 -13.12
CA LYS A 150 5.96 20.22 -13.08
C LYS A 150 4.95 19.97 -11.97
N TYR A 151 4.50 18.73 -11.77
CA TYR A 151 3.37 18.41 -10.90
C TYR A 151 3.77 17.82 -9.55
N LEU A 152 4.97 17.24 -9.40
CA LEU A 152 5.49 16.77 -8.10
C LEU A 152 6.17 17.91 -7.32
N VAL A 153 5.41 18.95 -7.02
CA VAL A 153 5.87 20.19 -6.37
C VAL A 153 4.96 20.60 -5.22
N TYR A 154 5.51 21.23 -4.19
CA TYR A 154 4.81 21.54 -2.94
C TYR A 154 4.90 23.05 -2.62
N PRO A 155 3.77 23.78 -2.46
CA PRO A 155 2.40 23.35 -2.75
C PRO A 155 2.19 23.07 -4.25
N PRO A 156 1.11 22.36 -4.66
CA PRO A 156 0.86 22.10 -6.07
C PRO A 156 0.69 23.39 -6.87
N VAL A 157 1.15 23.36 -8.12
CA VAL A 157 1.01 24.47 -9.07
C VAL A 157 -0.38 24.55 -9.73
N GLY A 158 -1.23 23.56 -9.47
CA GLY A 158 -2.56 23.40 -10.07
C GLY A 158 -2.83 21.94 -10.45
N PRO A 159 -4.07 21.63 -10.86
CA PRO A 159 -4.43 20.28 -11.25
C PRO A 159 -3.61 19.83 -12.46
N ALA A 160 -3.21 18.56 -12.46
CA ALA A 160 -2.57 17.95 -13.60
C ALA A 160 -3.57 17.76 -14.76
N PRO A 161 -3.10 17.62 -16.01
CA PRO A 161 -3.94 17.35 -17.15
C PRO A 161 -4.73 16.05 -16.95
N ARG A 162 -5.95 16.01 -17.49
CA ARG A 162 -6.83 14.83 -17.45
C ARG A 162 -6.15 13.56 -17.97
N TYR A 163 -5.29 13.69 -18.97
CA TYR A 163 -4.61 12.57 -19.60
C TYR A 163 -3.13 12.54 -19.18
N PRO A 164 -2.57 11.35 -18.92
CA PRO A 164 -1.14 11.22 -18.65
C PRO A 164 -0.29 11.71 -19.84
N PRO A 165 1.00 12.04 -19.63
CA PRO A 165 1.93 12.28 -20.72
C PRO A 165 2.10 11.01 -21.57
N GLY A 166 2.56 11.15 -22.82
CA GLY A 166 2.84 9.99 -23.68
C GLY A 166 1.60 9.30 -24.27
N VAL A 167 0.42 9.92 -24.22
CA VAL A 167 -0.82 9.36 -24.77
C VAL A 167 -1.51 10.29 -25.77
N LYS A 168 -2.33 9.72 -26.64
CA LYS A 168 -3.19 10.39 -27.61
C LYS A 168 -4.65 10.23 -27.18
N PRO A 169 -5.33 11.31 -26.77
CA PRO A 169 -6.73 11.24 -26.37
C PRO A 169 -7.67 11.16 -27.57
N PHE A 170 -8.84 10.54 -27.35
CA PHE A 170 -9.92 10.42 -28.31
C PHE A 170 -11.19 11.17 -27.84
N PRO A 171 -12.09 11.57 -28.77
CA PRO A 171 -13.31 12.30 -28.43
C PRO A 171 -14.29 11.57 -27.49
N ASN A 172 -14.25 10.24 -27.46
CA ASN A 172 -15.05 9.40 -26.56
C ASN A 172 -14.53 9.40 -25.10
N GLY A 173 -13.44 10.12 -24.82
CA GLY A 173 -12.85 10.22 -23.49
C GLY A 173 -11.77 9.18 -23.20
N THR A 174 -11.52 8.22 -24.08
CA THR A 174 -10.42 7.26 -23.96
C THR A 174 -9.11 7.83 -24.50
N TYR A 175 -8.01 7.12 -24.31
CA TYR A 175 -6.71 7.46 -24.91
C TYR A 175 -5.98 6.18 -25.34
N GLU A 176 -5.00 6.35 -26.21
CA GLU A 176 -4.06 5.29 -26.62
C GLU A 176 -2.62 5.77 -26.38
N ASN A 177 -1.74 4.86 -26.00
CA ASN A 177 -0.33 5.18 -25.81
C ASN A 177 0.31 5.61 -27.14
N ILE A 178 1.08 6.69 -27.12
CA ILE A 178 1.96 7.02 -28.24
C ILE A 178 2.98 5.88 -28.37
N ASP A 179 3.31 5.50 -29.61
CA ASP A 179 4.24 4.42 -29.90
C ASP A 179 5.54 4.52 -29.07
N GLY A 180 5.84 3.45 -28.32
CA GLY A 180 6.97 3.35 -27.40
C GLY A 180 6.84 4.06 -26.05
N CYS A 181 5.68 4.64 -25.71
CA CYS A 181 5.45 5.27 -24.40
C CYS A 181 4.72 4.37 -23.40
N GLY A 182 4.02 3.33 -23.85
CA GLY A 182 3.22 2.46 -22.98
C GLY A 182 4.03 1.47 -22.13
N ASP A 183 5.25 1.13 -22.57
CA ASP A 183 5.91 -0.12 -22.14
C ASP A 183 7.22 0.14 -21.38
N LEU A 184 7.46 1.37 -20.91
CA LEU A 184 8.72 1.70 -20.23
C LEU A 184 8.87 0.92 -18.91
N PHE A 185 7.77 0.74 -18.17
CA PHE A 185 7.75 -0.10 -16.98
C PHE A 185 8.14 -1.56 -17.31
N ASP A 186 7.51 -2.15 -18.32
CA ASP A 186 7.76 -3.54 -18.71
C ASP A 186 9.18 -3.75 -19.22
N TYR A 187 9.73 -2.75 -19.93
CA TYR A 187 11.14 -2.73 -20.31
C TYR A 187 12.05 -2.76 -19.09
N VAL A 188 11.86 -1.85 -18.13
CA VAL A 188 12.64 -1.81 -16.88
C VAL A 188 12.57 -3.14 -16.14
N TYR A 189 11.37 -3.69 -15.98
CA TYR A 189 11.18 -4.97 -15.29
C TYR A 189 11.88 -6.13 -16.00
N THR A 190 11.73 -6.24 -17.33
CA THR A 190 12.30 -7.32 -18.13
C THR A 190 13.83 -7.28 -18.14
N GLU A 191 14.40 -6.09 -18.32
CA GLU A 191 15.85 -5.92 -18.33
C GLU A 191 16.47 -6.10 -16.93
N MET A 192 15.75 -5.70 -15.87
CA MET A 192 16.17 -6.01 -14.50
C MET A 192 16.18 -7.52 -14.23
N LYS A 193 15.16 -8.27 -14.66
CA LYS A 193 15.17 -9.74 -14.53
C LYS A 193 16.27 -10.40 -15.34
N THR A 194 16.63 -9.84 -16.49
CA THR A 194 17.73 -10.33 -17.31
C THR A 194 19.07 -10.10 -16.61
N THR A 195 19.25 -8.93 -16.00
CA THR A 195 20.47 -8.55 -15.27
C THR A 195 20.60 -9.30 -13.94
N ASN A 196 19.49 -9.39 -13.19
CA ASN A 196 19.39 -10.09 -11.92
C ASN A 196 18.23 -11.10 -12.00
N PRO A 197 18.51 -12.39 -12.23
CA PRO A 197 17.49 -13.44 -12.26
C PRO A 197 16.68 -13.60 -10.98
N CYS A 198 17.14 -13.01 -9.87
CA CYS A 198 16.50 -13.04 -8.57
C CYS A 198 15.81 -11.71 -8.24
N PHE A 199 15.69 -10.80 -9.21
CA PHE A 199 15.00 -9.53 -9.05
C PHE A 199 13.53 -9.74 -8.70
N ASN A 200 13.09 -9.10 -7.62
CA ASN A 200 11.70 -9.07 -7.19
C ASN A 200 11.15 -7.65 -7.37
N ILE A 201 10.07 -7.52 -8.15
CA ILE A 201 9.39 -6.22 -8.34
C ILE A 201 8.73 -5.72 -7.05
N TYR A 202 8.38 -6.64 -6.14
CA TYR A 202 7.76 -6.29 -4.88
C TYR A 202 8.79 -5.79 -3.86
N ASN A 203 10.06 -6.16 -3.98
CA ASN A 203 11.15 -5.60 -3.19
C ASN A 203 12.48 -5.74 -3.91
N ILE A 204 13.01 -4.63 -4.41
CA ILE A 204 14.25 -4.63 -5.21
C ILE A 204 15.51 -5.06 -4.43
N ALA A 205 15.45 -5.14 -3.09
CA ALA A 205 16.56 -5.59 -2.25
C ALA A 205 16.53 -7.11 -1.96
N ASP A 206 15.50 -7.82 -2.42
CA ASP A 206 15.41 -9.26 -2.23
C ASP A 206 16.50 -10.02 -3.00
N HIS A 207 16.77 -11.22 -2.51
CA HIS A 207 17.73 -12.13 -3.08
C HIS A 207 17.23 -13.56 -2.99
N CYS A 208 17.65 -14.38 -3.94
CA CYS A 208 17.38 -15.81 -3.95
C CYS A 208 18.48 -16.59 -3.18
N PRO A 209 18.22 -17.85 -2.78
CA PRO A 209 16.94 -18.56 -2.90
C PRO A 209 15.87 -17.99 -1.96
N ASN A 210 14.64 -17.88 -2.46
CA ASN A 210 13.52 -17.41 -1.65
C ASN A 210 13.25 -18.40 -0.51
N GLY A 211 12.78 -17.87 0.61
CA GLY A 211 12.35 -18.68 1.75
C GLY A 211 11.18 -19.61 1.41
N TYR A 212 10.81 -20.46 2.37
CA TYR A 212 9.58 -21.22 2.25
C TYR A 212 8.37 -20.27 2.34
N ASP A 213 7.61 -20.20 1.26
CA ASP A 213 6.33 -19.52 1.20
C ASP A 213 5.18 -20.52 1.50
N PRO A 214 4.43 -20.34 2.60
CA PRO A 214 3.28 -21.18 2.93
C PRO A 214 2.07 -20.98 1.99
N LEU A 215 2.02 -19.92 1.20
CA LEU A 215 0.94 -19.62 0.25
C LEU A 215 1.24 -20.13 -1.17
N GLY A 216 2.52 -20.39 -1.47
CA GLY A 216 2.98 -20.75 -2.81
C GLY A 216 2.36 -22.02 -3.42
N GLU A 217 2.29 -22.03 -4.74
CA GLU A 217 1.45 -22.91 -5.56
C GLU A 217 1.71 -24.43 -5.43
N LYS A 218 2.92 -24.85 -5.04
CA LYS A 218 3.27 -26.28 -5.09
C LYS A 218 2.53 -27.11 -4.03
N LYS A 219 2.43 -26.58 -2.81
CA LYS A 219 1.76 -27.21 -1.66
C LYS A 219 1.30 -26.12 -0.67
N PRO A 220 0.31 -25.30 -1.04
CA PRO A 220 -0.17 -24.24 -0.16
C PRO A 220 -0.62 -24.83 1.18
N TYR A 221 -0.26 -24.17 2.27
CA TYR A 221 -0.64 -24.57 3.62
C TYR A 221 -2.16 -24.66 3.76
N PHE A 222 -2.87 -23.69 3.17
CA PHE A 222 -4.32 -23.65 3.19
C PHE A 222 -4.95 -24.79 2.39
N ASP A 223 -4.29 -25.34 1.37
CA ASP A 223 -4.87 -26.41 0.55
C ASP A 223 -4.83 -27.80 1.23
N ARG A 224 -4.22 -27.92 2.41
CA ARG A 224 -4.14 -29.18 3.17
C ARG A 224 -5.48 -29.56 3.79
N ASP A 225 -5.88 -30.82 3.65
CA ASP A 225 -7.12 -31.37 4.24
C ASP A 225 -7.26 -31.14 5.75
N ASP A 226 -6.18 -31.32 6.51
CA ASP A 226 -6.22 -31.14 7.96
C ASP A 226 -6.42 -29.67 8.35
N VAL A 227 -5.84 -28.75 7.58
CA VAL A 227 -6.04 -27.30 7.73
C VAL A 227 -7.46 -26.91 7.34
N LYS A 228 -7.95 -27.39 6.18
CA LYS A 228 -9.34 -27.13 5.73
C LYS A 228 -10.37 -27.56 6.77
N LYS A 229 -10.22 -28.76 7.32
CA LYS A 229 -11.10 -29.25 8.41
C LYS A 229 -11.02 -28.35 9.65
N ALA A 230 -9.83 -27.91 10.03
CA ALA A 230 -9.64 -27.09 11.22
C ALA A 230 -10.29 -25.70 11.12
N ILE A 231 -10.36 -25.12 9.92
CA ILE A 231 -10.97 -23.80 9.69
C ILE A 231 -12.39 -23.87 9.11
N ASN A 232 -12.98 -25.06 9.04
CA ASN A 232 -14.28 -25.32 8.41
C ASN A 232 -14.35 -24.91 6.92
N ALA A 233 -13.23 -24.98 6.20
CA ALA A 233 -13.18 -24.73 4.77
C ALA A 233 -13.65 -25.96 3.96
N PRO A 234 -14.19 -25.76 2.75
CA PRO A 234 -14.62 -26.83 1.87
C PRO A 234 -13.45 -27.75 1.45
N LEU A 235 -13.64 -29.07 1.56
CA LEU A 235 -12.62 -30.05 1.20
C LEU A 235 -12.42 -30.21 -0.30
N ASP A 236 -13.46 -29.91 -1.09
CA ASP A 236 -13.52 -30.06 -2.53
C ASP A 236 -12.96 -28.85 -3.30
N VAL A 237 -12.73 -27.73 -2.61
CA VAL A 237 -12.12 -26.52 -3.19
C VAL A 237 -10.61 -26.64 -3.16
N LYS A 238 -9.96 -26.39 -4.30
CA LYS A 238 -8.51 -26.19 -4.36
C LYS A 238 -8.20 -24.72 -4.07
N TRP A 239 -7.49 -24.46 -2.98
CA TRP A 239 -7.16 -23.10 -2.58
C TRP A 239 -5.99 -22.56 -3.41
N SER A 240 -6.08 -21.31 -3.83
CA SER A 240 -5.02 -20.54 -4.48
C SER A 240 -4.94 -19.16 -3.81
N GLN A 241 -3.73 -18.61 -3.72
CA GLN A 241 -3.50 -17.27 -3.19
C GLN A 241 -4.16 -16.20 -4.09
N CYS A 242 -4.06 -16.36 -5.40
CA CYS A 242 -4.59 -15.43 -6.40
C CYS A 242 -5.51 -16.18 -7.38
N VAL A 243 -6.54 -15.47 -7.85
CA VAL A 243 -7.50 -15.97 -8.84
C VAL A 243 -7.71 -14.88 -9.88
N ASP A 244 -7.60 -15.23 -11.16
CA ASP A 244 -7.88 -14.33 -12.28
C ASP A 244 -9.37 -14.27 -12.61
N GLY A 245 -9.80 -13.22 -13.30
CA GLY A 245 -11.17 -13.15 -13.85
C GLY A 245 -12.26 -12.99 -12.78
N VAL A 246 -11.95 -12.31 -11.68
CA VAL A 246 -12.90 -12.05 -10.59
C VAL A 246 -14.01 -11.05 -10.95
N PHE A 247 -13.79 -10.26 -12.02
CA PHE A 247 -14.79 -9.35 -12.58
C PHE A 247 -15.48 -9.97 -13.79
N ASN A 248 -16.80 -9.81 -13.87
CA ASN A 248 -17.66 -10.34 -14.92
C ASN A 248 -17.72 -9.40 -16.14
N THR A 249 -16.56 -9.10 -16.69
CA THR A 249 -16.35 -8.22 -17.85
C THR A 249 -15.19 -8.78 -18.69
N THR A 250 -15.01 -8.26 -19.90
CA THR A 250 -13.83 -8.59 -20.73
C THR A 250 -12.61 -7.75 -20.37
N ASP A 251 -12.82 -6.57 -19.79
CA ASP A 251 -11.80 -5.55 -19.59
C ASP A 251 -11.29 -5.50 -18.13
N GLY A 252 -11.79 -6.41 -17.28
CA GLY A 252 -11.46 -6.46 -15.86
C GLY A 252 -12.32 -5.50 -15.03
N ASP A 253 -11.69 -4.75 -14.15
CA ASP A 253 -12.39 -3.76 -13.34
C ASP A 253 -12.75 -2.52 -14.19
N GLU A 254 -14.04 -2.16 -14.24
CA GLU A 254 -14.53 -0.98 -14.95
C GLU A 254 -14.54 0.31 -14.08
N SER A 255 -13.96 0.26 -12.88
CA SER A 255 -13.95 1.38 -11.93
C SER A 255 -13.02 2.53 -12.33
N ALA A 256 -13.39 3.74 -11.92
CA ALA A 256 -12.46 4.86 -11.95
C ALA A 256 -11.44 4.73 -10.79
N PRO A 257 -10.25 5.34 -10.92
CA PRO A 257 -9.35 5.49 -9.79
C PRO A 257 -10.04 6.17 -8.58
N PRO A 258 -9.85 5.65 -7.35
CA PRO A 258 -10.58 6.09 -6.16
C PRO A 258 -10.16 7.47 -5.64
N ASP A 259 -9.08 8.06 -6.16
CA ASP A 259 -8.61 9.40 -5.79
C ASP A 259 -9.57 10.53 -6.16
N LYS A 260 -10.55 10.25 -7.03
CA LYS A 260 -11.53 11.25 -7.48
C LYS A 260 -12.63 11.54 -6.46
N TYR A 261 -13.13 10.52 -5.78
CA TYR A 261 -14.24 10.67 -4.83
C TYR A 261 -14.04 9.84 -3.57
N GLU A 262 -13.81 8.54 -3.70
CA GLU A 262 -13.84 7.55 -2.62
C GLU A 262 -12.77 7.84 -1.56
N LEU A 263 -11.51 8.00 -1.99
CA LEU A 263 -10.41 8.28 -1.08
C LEU A 263 -10.54 9.68 -0.42
N PRO A 264 -10.80 10.79 -1.15
CA PRO A 264 -11.13 12.08 -0.52
C PRO A 264 -12.31 12.01 0.46
N ASN A 265 -13.38 11.29 0.10
CA ASN A 265 -14.56 11.12 0.94
C ASN A 265 -14.19 10.46 2.28
N VAL A 266 -13.38 9.40 2.24
CA VAL A 266 -12.91 8.71 3.45
C VAL A 266 -11.98 9.58 4.28
N ILE A 267 -11.07 10.32 3.65
CA ILE A 267 -10.16 11.26 4.34
C ILE A 267 -10.97 12.34 5.08
N ASP A 268 -11.90 12.99 4.38
CA ASP A 268 -12.66 14.12 4.91
C ASP A 268 -13.67 13.71 5.99
N HIS A 269 -14.19 12.48 5.95
CA HIS A 269 -15.10 11.96 6.98
C HIS A 269 -14.38 11.42 8.22
N THR A 270 -13.29 10.67 8.05
CA THR A 270 -12.63 9.98 9.17
C THR A 270 -11.51 10.78 9.80
N HIS A 271 -10.89 11.68 9.03
CA HIS A 271 -9.63 12.34 9.37
C HIS A 271 -8.51 11.37 9.82
N ASN A 272 -8.59 10.11 9.38
CA ASN A 272 -7.74 9.03 9.84
C ASN A 272 -7.45 8.04 8.71
N VAL A 273 -6.74 8.54 7.69
CA VAL A 273 -6.27 7.72 6.56
C VAL A 273 -4.75 7.64 6.58
N ILE A 274 -4.21 6.45 6.39
CA ILE A 274 -2.77 6.19 6.33
C ILE A 274 -2.44 5.52 5.00
N LEU A 275 -1.64 6.19 4.17
CA LEU A 275 -1.00 5.60 3.01
C LEU A 275 0.41 5.19 3.43
N ALA A 276 0.59 3.90 3.68
CA ALA A 276 1.88 3.30 3.98
C ALA A 276 2.52 2.83 2.68
N GLN A 277 3.80 3.10 2.50
CA GLN A 277 4.54 2.79 1.27
C GLN A 277 5.91 2.22 1.62
N GLY A 278 6.31 1.17 0.93
CA GLY A 278 7.66 0.66 0.89
C GLY A 278 8.52 1.47 -0.08
N ASN A 279 9.68 1.94 0.39
CA ASN A 279 10.62 2.64 -0.48
C ASN A 279 11.23 1.74 -1.58
N LEU A 280 11.15 0.42 -1.39
CA LEU A 280 11.76 -0.58 -2.27
C LEU A 280 10.74 -1.28 -3.18
N ASP A 281 9.48 -0.85 -3.18
CA ASP A 281 8.45 -1.35 -4.08
C ASP A 281 8.58 -0.72 -5.47
N LEU A 282 8.89 -1.55 -6.48
CA LEU A 282 8.92 -1.12 -7.88
C LEU A 282 7.52 -1.18 -8.51
N ILE A 283 6.66 -2.12 -8.14
CA ILE A 283 5.38 -2.30 -8.86
C ILE A 283 4.47 -1.07 -8.66
N LEU A 284 4.46 -0.50 -7.46
CA LEU A 284 3.71 0.70 -7.12
C LEU A 284 4.59 1.73 -6.41
N PRO A 285 5.49 2.41 -7.15
CA PRO A 285 6.49 3.30 -6.57
C PRO A 285 5.92 4.45 -5.74
N LEU A 286 6.56 4.75 -4.60
CA LEU A 286 6.25 5.92 -3.76
C LEU A 286 6.14 7.22 -4.58
N ASN A 287 7.02 7.42 -5.56
CA ASN A 287 7.00 8.64 -6.38
C ASN A 287 5.69 8.80 -7.17
N GLY A 288 5.10 7.69 -7.64
CA GLY A 288 3.83 7.69 -8.34
C GLY A 288 2.67 8.02 -7.40
N VAL A 289 2.70 7.46 -6.19
CA VAL A 289 1.74 7.78 -5.12
C VAL A 289 1.82 9.25 -4.72
N LEU A 290 3.03 9.79 -4.55
CA LEU A 290 3.23 11.22 -4.28
C LEU A 290 2.68 12.10 -5.41
N LEU A 291 2.92 11.73 -6.66
CA LEU A 291 2.42 12.46 -7.83
C LEU A 291 0.89 12.42 -7.91
N GLY A 292 0.28 11.26 -7.63
CA GLY A 292 -1.16 11.11 -7.48
C GLY A 292 -1.74 11.98 -6.37
N ILE A 293 -1.13 11.98 -5.18
CA ILE A 293 -1.52 12.85 -4.07
C ILE A 293 -1.48 14.33 -4.46
N GLN A 294 -0.44 14.79 -5.17
CA GLN A 294 -0.35 16.19 -5.60
C GLN A 294 -1.44 16.58 -6.61
N ASN A 295 -2.13 15.61 -7.22
CA ASN A 295 -3.28 15.83 -8.09
C ASN A 295 -4.65 15.57 -7.39
N MET A 296 -4.65 15.01 -6.19
CA MET A 296 -5.86 14.74 -5.41
C MET A 296 -6.28 15.96 -4.59
N THR A 297 -7.58 16.26 -4.53
CA THR A 297 -8.13 17.33 -3.70
C THR A 297 -8.87 16.75 -2.50
N TRP A 298 -8.49 17.17 -1.28
CA TRP A 298 -9.17 16.81 -0.02
C TRP A 298 -9.06 17.95 0.98
N GLY A 299 -9.99 18.03 1.93
CA GLY A 299 -10.00 19.08 2.96
C GLY A 299 -9.98 20.50 2.35
N GLY A 300 -10.59 20.65 1.16
CA GLY A 300 -10.67 21.91 0.41
C GLY A 300 -9.38 22.38 -0.26
N LYS A 301 -8.32 21.56 -0.34
CA LYS A 301 -7.05 21.93 -1.00
C LYS A 301 -6.52 20.81 -1.89
N LEU A 302 -5.90 21.19 -3.00
CA LEU A 302 -5.18 20.28 -3.89
C LEU A 302 -3.84 19.91 -3.26
N GLY A 303 -3.53 18.61 -3.16
CA GLY A 303 -2.21 18.09 -2.77
C GLY A 303 -1.70 18.49 -1.39
N PHE A 304 -0.57 17.93 -1.01
CA PHE A 304 0.17 18.38 0.17
C PHE A 304 0.71 19.79 -0.06
N GLN A 305 0.50 20.67 0.91
CA GLN A 305 0.94 22.07 0.85
C GLN A 305 2.41 22.22 1.24
N THR A 306 2.95 21.23 1.95
CA THR A 306 4.35 21.17 2.36
C THR A 306 4.95 19.84 1.97
N ARG A 307 6.25 19.82 1.68
CA ARG A 307 6.95 18.58 1.33
C ARG A 307 7.03 17.64 2.55
N PRO A 308 6.70 16.34 2.39
CA PRO A 308 7.00 15.31 3.38
C PRO A 308 8.47 15.32 3.81
N GLN A 309 8.71 15.44 5.11
CA GLN A 309 10.07 15.48 5.68
C GLN A 309 10.16 15.00 7.13
N ASP A 310 9.02 14.68 7.75
CA ASP A 310 8.97 14.37 9.17
C ASP A 310 9.59 12.99 9.41
N PRO A 311 10.30 12.77 10.53
CA PRO A 311 10.90 11.48 10.81
C PRO A 311 9.80 10.46 11.13
N PHE A 312 9.78 9.33 10.42
CA PHE A 312 9.00 8.18 10.85
C PHE A 312 9.78 7.41 11.92
N TYR A 313 9.33 7.48 13.17
CA TYR A 313 9.98 6.84 14.31
C TYR A 313 9.28 5.54 14.72
N VAL A 314 10.06 4.47 14.73
CA VAL A 314 9.67 3.15 15.27
C VAL A 314 10.30 2.98 16.64
N PRO A 315 9.53 2.77 17.72
CA PRO A 315 10.09 2.68 19.07
C PRO A 315 11.13 1.61 19.24
N LEU A 316 12.07 1.89 20.13
CA LEU A 316 12.97 0.89 20.67
C LEU A 316 12.14 -0.12 21.47
N TYR A 317 12.36 -1.41 21.19
CA TYR A 317 11.69 -2.53 21.85
C TYR A 317 12.69 -3.49 22.53
N ARG A 318 13.94 -3.04 22.69
CA ARG A 318 15.02 -3.76 23.36
C ARG A 318 15.92 -2.82 24.14
N GLN A 319 16.37 -3.25 25.32
CA GLN A 319 17.45 -2.59 26.06
C GLN A 319 18.77 -3.22 25.62
N ARG A 320 19.72 -2.41 25.12
CA ARG A 320 21.09 -2.91 24.86
C ARG A 320 21.77 -3.17 26.21
N PRO A 321 22.54 -4.27 26.39
CA PRO A 321 22.93 -5.29 25.42
C PRO A 321 22.17 -6.64 25.55
N SER A 322 20.90 -6.66 25.98
CA SER A 322 20.19 -7.94 26.21
C SER A 322 20.09 -8.79 24.94
N SER A 323 20.49 -10.07 25.03
CA SER A 323 20.29 -11.08 24.00
C SER A 323 18.88 -11.68 24.02
N ASP A 324 18.14 -11.49 25.12
CA ASP A 324 16.74 -11.88 25.23
C ASP A 324 15.86 -10.63 25.21
N TYR A 325 15.18 -10.42 24.09
CA TYR A 325 14.32 -9.27 23.87
C TYR A 325 13.07 -9.68 23.09
N TYR A 326 12.05 -8.82 23.15
CA TYR A 326 10.79 -9.06 22.50
C TYR A 326 10.97 -9.26 20.99
N GLY A 327 10.38 -10.32 20.46
CA GLY A 327 10.49 -10.65 19.05
C GLY A 327 11.89 -11.05 18.59
N LYS A 328 12.78 -11.52 19.46
CA LYS A 328 14.12 -12.02 19.06
C LYS A 328 14.10 -13.07 17.93
N ALA A 329 13.02 -13.85 17.82
CA ALA A 329 12.84 -14.85 16.77
C ALA A 329 12.44 -14.24 15.41
N LEU A 330 11.94 -13.00 15.41
CA LEU A 330 11.59 -12.21 14.22
C LEU A 330 12.03 -10.75 14.45
N PRO A 331 13.36 -10.49 14.44
CA PRO A 331 13.89 -9.17 14.74
C PRO A 331 13.43 -8.14 13.71
N ALA A 332 13.15 -6.93 14.17
CA ALA A 332 12.64 -5.84 13.34
C ALA A 332 13.49 -4.57 13.50
N GLY A 333 13.46 -3.67 12.52
CA GLY A 333 14.08 -2.36 12.66
C GLY A 333 13.42 -1.52 13.78
N ALA A 334 14.20 -0.60 14.37
CA ALA A 334 13.69 0.48 15.24
C ALA A 334 14.53 1.75 15.05
N GLY A 335 14.03 2.90 15.51
CA GLY A 335 14.61 4.22 15.30
C GLY A 335 13.89 5.00 14.19
N VAL A 336 14.56 6.00 13.61
CA VAL A 336 14.02 6.69 12.43
C VAL A 336 14.18 5.77 11.22
N LEU A 337 13.08 5.23 10.71
CA LEU A 337 13.05 4.20 9.66
C LEU A 337 12.28 4.62 8.42
N GLY A 338 12.05 5.92 8.27
CA GLY A 338 11.37 6.42 7.11
C GLY A 338 11.09 7.89 7.19
N THR A 339 10.22 8.32 6.29
CA THR A 339 9.69 9.68 6.23
C THR A 339 8.19 9.63 6.36
N ALA A 340 7.64 10.42 7.26
CA ALA A 340 6.22 10.58 7.46
C ALA A 340 5.78 12.00 7.04
N HIS A 341 4.48 12.15 6.84
CA HIS A 341 3.84 13.44 6.70
C HIS A 341 2.37 13.32 7.07
N HIS A 342 1.81 14.37 7.69
CA HIS A 342 0.39 14.42 7.99
C HIS A 342 -0.19 15.77 7.60
N GLU A 343 -1.28 15.76 6.84
CA GLU A 343 -2.01 16.98 6.50
C GLU A 343 -3.50 16.68 6.29
N ARG A 344 -4.35 17.43 7.01
CA ARG A 344 -5.83 17.40 6.86
C ARG A 344 -6.42 15.99 6.94
N GLY A 345 -5.96 15.18 7.91
CA GLY A 345 -6.50 13.83 8.13
C GLY A 345 -5.86 12.72 7.28
N LEU A 346 -5.02 13.07 6.30
CA LEU A 346 -4.22 12.13 5.53
C LEU A 346 -2.81 12.02 6.11
N THR A 347 -2.35 10.81 6.37
CA THR A 347 -0.98 10.49 6.76
C THR A 347 -0.31 9.71 5.63
N LEU A 348 0.82 10.19 5.13
CA LEU A 348 1.73 9.40 4.31
C LEU A 348 2.87 8.90 5.19
N VAL A 349 3.25 7.62 5.04
CA VAL A 349 4.46 7.08 5.65
C VAL A 349 5.20 6.21 4.66
N ALA A 350 6.45 6.57 4.38
CA ALA A 350 7.35 5.80 3.55
C ALA A 350 8.39 5.09 4.42
N SER A 351 8.40 3.75 4.39
CA SER A 351 9.31 2.91 5.15
C SER A 351 10.56 2.56 4.34
N GLN A 352 11.74 2.89 4.88
CA GLN A 352 13.01 2.80 4.16
C GLN A 352 13.40 1.38 3.75
N LEU A 353 13.06 0.40 4.58
CA LEU A 353 13.50 -1.00 4.45
C LEU A 353 12.37 -1.93 4.02
N ALA A 354 11.31 -1.38 3.43
CA ALA A 354 10.14 -2.14 3.03
C ALA A 354 9.95 -2.12 1.51
N GLY A 355 9.55 -3.25 0.96
CA GLY A 355 8.88 -3.34 -0.33
C GLY A 355 7.35 -3.35 -0.17
N HIS A 356 6.67 -3.97 -1.13
CA HIS A 356 5.23 -4.01 -1.31
C HIS A 356 4.45 -4.50 -0.08
N GLU A 357 4.87 -5.64 0.48
CA GLU A 357 4.25 -6.24 1.66
C GLU A 357 4.85 -5.64 2.93
N GLY A 358 4.55 -4.37 3.22
CA GLY A 358 5.15 -3.61 4.31
C GLY A 358 5.27 -4.38 5.66
N PRO A 359 4.22 -5.06 6.15
CA PRO A 359 4.29 -5.86 7.37
C PRO A 359 5.27 -7.04 7.35
N GLU A 360 5.58 -7.60 6.18
CA GLU A 360 6.59 -8.66 6.02
C GLU A 360 8.00 -8.12 6.27
N TYR A 361 8.34 -7.01 5.61
CA TYR A 361 9.69 -6.47 5.63
C TYR A 361 10.01 -5.64 6.89
N VAL A 362 9.02 -4.90 7.42
CA VAL A 362 9.20 -4.00 8.56
C VAL A 362 8.13 -4.20 9.64
N PRO A 363 8.02 -5.40 10.25
CA PRO A 363 6.88 -5.75 11.11
C PRO A 363 6.68 -4.84 12.33
N ALA A 364 7.76 -4.36 12.97
CA ALA A 364 7.63 -3.39 14.08
C ALA A 364 7.16 -2.00 13.62
N ALA A 365 7.53 -1.59 12.40
CA ALA A 365 7.07 -0.36 11.80
C ALA A 365 5.57 -0.45 11.47
N ALA A 366 5.15 -1.56 10.84
CA ALA A 366 3.75 -1.85 10.57
C ALA A 366 2.90 -1.91 11.85
N PHE A 367 3.46 -2.44 12.93
CA PHE A 367 2.82 -2.41 14.25
C PHE A 367 2.59 -0.98 14.75
N ARG A 368 3.58 -0.08 14.57
CA ARG A 368 3.45 1.36 14.88
C ARG A 368 2.44 2.06 13.96
N HIS A 369 2.36 1.70 12.68
CA HIS A 369 1.30 2.20 11.79
C HIS A 369 -0.08 1.88 12.35
N LEU A 370 -0.31 0.64 12.81
CA LEU A 370 -1.57 0.24 13.42
C LEU A 370 -1.86 0.98 14.74
N GLU A 371 -0.85 1.23 15.59
CA GLU A 371 -1.04 2.08 16.77
C GLU A 371 -1.54 3.48 16.40
N LYS A 372 -1.02 4.07 15.33
CA LYS A 372 -1.47 5.37 14.83
C LYS A 372 -2.91 5.30 14.32
N LEU A 373 -3.25 4.30 13.51
CA LEU A 373 -4.61 4.10 12.99
C LEU A 373 -5.65 3.96 14.09
N LEU A 374 -5.33 3.18 15.13
CA LEU A 374 -6.19 2.96 16.28
C LEU A 374 -6.24 4.15 17.25
N GLY A 375 -5.51 5.24 16.98
CA GLY A 375 -5.42 6.42 17.85
C GLY A 375 -4.67 6.17 19.16
N ARG A 376 -3.85 5.11 19.24
CA ARG A 376 -3.03 4.78 20.41
C ARG A 376 -1.80 5.69 20.53
N VAL A 377 -1.35 6.26 19.40
CA VAL A 377 -0.32 7.30 19.35
C VAL A 377 -0.81 8.48 18.50
N HIS A 378 -0.33 9.68 18.84
CA HIS A 378 -0.78 10.89 18.17
C HIS A 378 -0.12 11.07 16.79
N SER A 379 1.18 10.84 16.67
CA SER A 379 1.94 10.98 15.43
C SER A 379 2.91 9.81 15.21
N LEU A 380 3.24 9.53 13.95
CA LEU A 380 4.31 8.60 13.58
C LEU A 380 5.72 9.15 13.85
N SER A 381 5.83 10.42 14.25
CA SER A 381 7.08 11.04 14.69
C SER A 381 7.21 11.10 16.21
N ASP A 382 6.24 10.56 16.95
CA ASP A 382 6.28 10.54 18.41
C ASP A 382 7.20 9.45 18.95
N THR A 383 7.97 9.83 19.97
CA THR A 383 8.93 8.97 20.67
C THR A 383 8.29 8.17 21.78
N ASP A 384 6.95 8.07 21.82
CA ASP A 384 6.25 7.23 22.79
C ASP A 384 6.59 5.75 22.56
N PRO A 385 6.86 4.97 23.62
CA PRO A 385 7.04 3.53 23.54
C PRO A 385 5.85 2.83 22.87
N PHE A 386 6.04 1.59 22.43
CA PHE A 386 4.90 0.74 22.03
C PHE A 386 3.93 0.56 23.21
N THR A 387 2.63 0.55 22.90
CA THR A 387 1.54 0.49 23.88
C THR A 387 1.34 -0.89 24.50
N LEU A 388 2.05 -1.92 24.01
CA LEU A 388 2.04 -3.24 24.64
C LEU A 388 2.62 -3.20 26.07
N PRO A 389 2.01 -3.87 27.05
CA PRO A 389 2.44 -3.83 28.45
C PRO A 389 3.92 -4.18 28.68
N GLN A 390 4.47 -5.11 27.90
CA GLN A 390 5.86 -5.54 27.97
C GLN A 390 6.87 -4.62 27.26
N LEU A 391 6.39 -3.67 26.43
CA LEU A 391 7.24 -2.75 25.66
C LEU A 391 7.16 -1.29 26.16
N ARG A 392 6.13 -0.95 26.94
CA ARG A 392 5.83 0.44 27.35
C ARG A 392 6.89 1.12 28.22
N ASN A 393 7.77 0.35 28.87
CA ASN A 393 8.77 0.86 29.82
C ASN A 393 10.19 0.95 29.22
N ILE A 394 10.32 0.83 27.90
CA ILE A 394 11.62 0.88 27.23
C ILE A 394 11.96 2.34 26.94
N THR A 395 13.12 2.80 27.42
CA THR A 395 13.62 4.16 27.18
C THR A 395 13.79 4.41 25.68
N GLN A 396 13.29 5.56 25.22
CA GLN A 396 13.23 5.96 23.81
C GLN A 396 14.28 7.04 23.51
N LEU A 397 14.49 7.33 22.23
CA LEU A 397 15.38 8.43 21.82
C LEU A 397 14.80 9.78 22.24
N GLU A 398 15.68 10.70 22.65
CA GLU A 398 15.30 12.08 22.93
C GLU A 398 15.12 12.88 21.63
N LYS A 399 14.17 13.82 21.63
CA LYS A 399 13.97 14.77 20.52
C LYS A 399 15.09 15.83 20.54
N PRO A 400 15.45 16.45 19.39
CA PRO A 400 14.87 16.24 18.06
C PRO A 400 15.44 15.00 17.34
N LEU A 401 14.60 14.31 16.57
CA LEU A 401 14.98 13.12 15.80
C LEU A 401 15.62 13.44 14.43
N GLY A 402 15.58 14.71 13.99
CA GLY A 402 16.01 15.11 12.65
C GLY A 402 14.91 14.95 11.59
N LYS A 403 15.31 14.79 10.32
CA LYS A 403 14.41 14.54 9.18
C LYS A 403 14.22 13.04 8.96
N GLY A 404 13.18 12.68 8.22
CA GLY A 404 12.99 11.32 7.74
C GLY A 404 14.10 10.82 6.84
N THR A 405 14.24 9.49 6.74
CA THR A 405 15.33 8.83 6.01
C THR A 405 15.01 8.53 4.55
N VAL A 406 13.72 8.40 4.20
CA VAL A 406 13.31 8.18 2.81
C VAL A 406 13.35 9.51 2.07
N PRO A 407 14.13 9.65 0.99
CA PRO A 407 14.23 10.89 0.23
C PRO A 407 12.92 11.15 -0.51
N ILE A 408 12.40 12.38 -0.36
CA ILE A 408 11.18 12.82 -1.04
C ILE A 408 11.58 13.77 -2.17
N PRO A 409 11.19 13.49 -3.43
CA PRO A 409 11.45 14.38 -4.56
C PRO A 409 11.04 15.81 -4.27
N CYS A 410 11.85 16.75 -4.73
CA CYS A 410 11.55 18.17 -4.66
C CYS A 410 12.04 18.84 -5.94
N PHE A 411 11.12 19.41 -6.69
CA PHE A 411 11.42 20.19 -7.88
C PHE A 411 10.90 21.63 -7.69
N GLY A 412 11.61 22.63 -8.24
CA GLY A 412 11.19 24.04 -8.20
C GLY A 412 11.75 24.86 -7.03
N LYS A 413 11.11 25.99 -6.71
CA LYS A 413 11.57 26.92 -5.66
C LYS A 413 11.20 26.40 -4.27
N GLY A 414 12.15 26.36 -3.34
CA GLY A 414 11.93 25.86 -1.96
C GLY A 414 12.43 24.43 -1.75
N CYS A 415 13.03 23.85 -2.79
CA CYS A 415 14.05 22.81 -2.74
C CYS A 415 15.43 23.50 -2.63
#